data_AF-A0A0H5PY22-F1
#
_entry.id   AF-A0A0H5PY22-F1
#
_cell.length_a   1.000
_cell.length_b   1.000
_cell.length_c   1.000
_cell.angle_alpha   90.00
_cell.angle_beta   90.00
_cell.angle_gamma   90.00
#
_symmetry.space_group_name_H-M   'P 1'
#
loop_
_entity.id
_entity.type
_entity.pdbx_description
1 polymer ?
#
loop_
_entity_poly.entity_id
_entity_poly.type
_entity_poly.pdbx_seq_one_letter_code
_entity_poly.pdbx_strand_id
1 'polypeptide(L)' 'MSVKRININVDEKLLARIDQYAEFMGVTRTAAISFLCANQLFQNDTVNAISGAVNVINNQSDQEKPTPTP' A
#
# COMPACT_ATOMS: atom_id res chain seq x y z
N MET A 1 3.54 -16.75 17.07
CA MET A 1 3.59 -16.33 15.64
C MET A 1 4.74 -17.03 14.96
N SER A 2 4.52 -17.63 13.80
CA SER A 2 5.58 -18.29 13.02
C SER A 2 6.24 -17.27 12.10
N VAL A 3 7.56 -17.12 12.19
CA VAL A 3 8.35 -16.25 11.29
C VAL A 3 9.09 -17.12 10.28
N LYS A 4 9.26 -16.61 9.06
CA LYS A 4 10.04 -17.25 7.99
C LYS A 4 11.20 -16.35 7.60
N ARG A 5 12.39 -16.93 7.41
CA ARG A 5 13.56 -16.21 6.94
C ARG A 5 13.43 -15.96 5.45
N ILE A 6 13.61 -14.71 5.06
CA ILE A 6 13.68 -14.27 3.65
C ILE A 6 15.16 -14.09 3.31
N ASN A 7 15.59 -14.63 2.16
CA ASN A 7 16.92 -14.40 1.62
C ASN A 7 16.75 -13.88 0.18
N ILE A 8 17.11 -12.62 -0.03
CA ILE A 8 16.96 -11.92 -1.30
C ILE A 8 18.18 -11.04 -1.54
N ASN A 9 18.48 -10.81 -2.81
CA ASN A 9 19.42 -9.77 -3.22
C ASN A 9 18.67 -8.45 -3.32
N VAL A 10 19.23 -7.39 -2.72
CA VAL A 10 18.68 -6.04 -2.74
C VAL A 10 19.74 -5.13 -3.35
N ASP A 11 19.33 -4.20 -4.20
CA ASP A 11 20.21 -3.17 -4.74
C ASP A 11 20.92 -2.41 -3.61
N GLU A 12 22.22 -2.15 -3.77
CA GLU A 12 23.05 -1.55 -2.72
C GLU A 12 22.55 -0.17 -2.30
N LYS A 13 22.09 0.66 -3.24
CA LYS A 13 21.60 2.01 -2.94
C LYS A 13 20.27 1.94 -2.19
N LEU A 14 19.40 1.00 -2.57
CA LEU A 14 18.17 0.75 -1.84
C LEU A 14 18.46 0.28 -0.41
N LEU A 15 19.38 -0.66 -0.25
CA LEU A 15 19.77 -1.18 1.06
C LEU A 15 20.35 -0.08 1.96
N ALA A 16 21.23 0.77 1.42
CA ALA A 16 21.80 1.90 2.15
C ALA A 16 20.72 2.87 2.66
N ARG A 17 19.67 3.12 1.87
CA ARG A 17 18.55 3.96 2.29
C ARG A 17 17.70 3.32 3.38
N ILE A 18 17.48 2.01 3.30
CA ILE A 18 16.80 1.24 4.35
C ILE A 18 17.59 1.29 5.65
N ASP A 19 18.92 1.22 5.57
CA ASP A 19 19.80 1.29 6.75
C ASP A 19 19.75 2.67 7.41
N GLN A 20 19.78 3.76 6.63
CA GLN A 20 19.58 5.11 7.17
C GLN A 20 18.24 5.26 7.89
N TYR A 21 17.18 4.70 7.31
CA TYR A 21 15.87 4.68 7.96
C TYR A 21 15.88 3.86 9.26
N ALA A 22 16.53 2.69 9.25
CA ALA A 22 16.63 1.83 10.43
C ALA A 22 17.39 2.53 11.57
N GLU A 23 18.50 3.19 11.26
CA GLU A 23 19.30 3.98 12.21
C GLU A 23 18.48 5.14 12.78
N PHE A 24 17.83 5.93 11.91
CA PHE A 24 16.98 7.04 12.32
C PHE A 24 15.84 6.60 13.26
N MET A 25 15.23 5.44 12.99
CA MET A 25 14.14 4.90 13.78
C MET A 25 14.61 4.11 15.01
N GLY A 26 15.92 3.87 15.17
CA GLY A 26 16.47 3.07 16.26
C GLY A 26 16.06 1.58 16.21
N VAL A 27 15.88 1.02 15.01
CA VAL A 27 15.42 -0.36 14.81
C VAL A 27 16.42 -1.18 14.00
N THR A 28 16.23 -2.50 13.97
CA THR A 28 17.05 -3.37 13.10
C THR A 28 16.65 -3.22 11.64
N ARG A 29 17.58 -3.48 10.72
CA ARG A 29 17.33 -3.55 9.27
C ARG A 29 16.12 -4.43 8.93
N THR A 30 16.01 -5.60 9.56
CA THR A 30 14.89 -6.52 9.32
C THR A 30 13.56 -5.91 9.75
N ALA A 31 13.50 -5.24 10.91
CA ALA A 31 12.29 -4.55 11.36
C ALA A 31 11.92 -3.38 10.45
N ALA A 32 12.92 -2.60 9.99
CA ALA A 32 12.72 -1.54 8.99
C ALA A 32 12.13 -2.08 7.69
N ILE A 33 12.68 -3.18 7.15
CA ILE A 33 12.15 -3.84 5.94
C ILE A 33 10.70 -4.28 6.17
N SER A 34 10.42 -4.96 7.28
CA SER A 34 9.05 -5.41 7.59
C SER A 34 8.07 -4.24 7.70
N PHE A 35 8.47 -3.14 8.33
CA PHE A 35 7.64 -1.95 8.47
C PHE A 35 7.37 -1.28 7.12
N LEU A 36 8.40 -1.09 6.30
CA LEU A 36 8.27 -0.48 4.97
C LEU A 36 7.37 -1.33 4.05
N CYS A 37 7.54 -2.66 4.07
CA CYS A 37 6.67 -3.56 3.33
C CYS A 37 5.20 -3.48 3.80
N ALA A 38 4.97 -3.50 5.11
CA ALA A 38 3.61 -3.39 5.66
C ALA A 38 2.96 -2.07 5.25
N ASN A 39 3.68 -0.94 5.38
CA ASN A 39 3.18 0.38 5.01
C ASN A 39 2.78 0.45 3.53
N GLN A 40 3.59 -0.11 2.63
CA GLN A 40 3.28 -0.15 1.20
C GLN A 40 2.04 -0.99 0.89
N LEU A 41 1.88 -2.14 1.55
CA LEU A 41 0.71 -3.00 1.37
C LEU A 41 -0.57 -2.30 1.85
N PHE A 42 -0.54 -1.70 3.05
CA PHE A 42 -1.68 -0.95 3.58
C PHE A 42 -2.09 0.23 2.70
N GLN A 43 -1.11 0.95 2.13
CA GLN A 43 -1.39 2.04 1.19
C GLN A 43 -2.05 1.53 -0.08
N ASN A 44 -1.60 0.39 -0.62
CA ASN A 44 -2.21 -0.21 -1.80
C ASN A 44 -3.66 -0.63 -1.53
N ASP A 45 -3.92 -1.29 -0.41
CA ASP A 45 -5.28 -1.69 0.00
C ASP A 45 -6.20 -0.47 0.14
N THR A 46 -5.69 0.61 0.74
CA THR A 46 -6.42 1.87 0.90
C THR A 46 -6.78 2.49 -0.45
N VAL A 47 -5.82 2.56 -1.38
CA VAL A 47 -6.05 3.08 -2.73
C VAL A 47 -7.07 2.23 -3.49
N ASN A 48 -7.01 0.91 -3.36
CA ASN A 48 -7.99 0.01 -3.98
C ASN A 48 -9.40 0.22 -3.42
N ALA A 49 -9.54 0.38 -2.11
CA ALA A 49 -10.83 0.64 -1.47
C ALA A 49 -11.44 1.97 -1.92
N ILE A 50 -10.63 3.03 -1.96
CA ILE A 50 -11.06 4.35 -2.47
C ILE A 50 -11.49 4.24 -3.93
N SER A 51 -10.72 3.56 -4.77
CA SER A 51 -11.04 3.38 -6.19
C SER A 51 -12.37 2.64 -6.37
N GLY A 52 -12.64 1.62 -5.54
CA GLY A 52 -13.92 0.92 -5.51
C GLY A 52 -15.09 1.83 -5.15
N ALA A 53 -14.93 2.67 -4.11
CA ALA A 53 -15.96 3.62 -3.70
C ALA A 53 -16.25 4.67 -4.79
N VAL A 54 -15.21 5.23 -5.41
CA VAL A 54 -15.35 6.19 -6.52
C VAL A 54 -16.08 5.56 -7.70
N ASN A 55 -15.77 4.31 -8.06
CA ASN A 55 -16.46 3.61 -9.14
C ASN A 55 -17.96 3.42 -8.85
N VAL A 56 -18.34 3.11 -7.60
CA VAL A 56 -19.77 3.00 -7.22
C VAL A 56 -20.47 4.34 -7.36
N ILE A 57 -19.87 5.43 -6.89
CA ILE A 57 -20.44 6.78 -7.02
C ILE A 57 -20.61 7.16 -8.49
N ASN A 58 -19.59 6.92 -9.33
CA ASN A 58 -19.63 7.27 -10.74
C ASN A 58 -20.72 6.46 -11.50
N ASN A 59 -20.90 5.19 -11.14
CA ASN A 59 -21.95 4.34 -11.73
C ASN A 59 -23.36 4.70 -11.23
N GLN A 60 -23.50 5.30 -10.05
CA GLN A 60 -24.79 5.81 -9.55
C GLN A 60 -25.22 7.07 -10.31
N SER A 61 -24.30 7.98 -10.64
CA SER A 61 -24.60 9.16 -11.45
C SER A 61 -25.10 8.85 -12.86
N ASP A 62 -24.72 7.70 -13.44
CA ASP A 62 -25.17 7.29 -14.78
C ASP A 62 -26.59 6.67 -14.79
N GLN A 63 -27.09 6.19 -13.64
CA GLN A 63 -28.45 5.61 -13.54
C GLN A 63 -29.54 6.63 -13.20
N GLU A 64 -29.18 7.88 -12.89
CA GLU A 64 -30.10 8.94 -12.48
C GLU A 64 -30.58 9.85 -13.63
N LYS A 65 -30.50 9.41 -14.89
CA LYS A 65 -31.22 10.12 -15.98
C LYS A 65 -32.71 9.79 -15.89
N PRO A 66 -33.60 10.77 -15.60
CA PRO A 66 -35.03 10.50 -15.58
C PRO A 66 -35.47 10.11 -16.98
N THR A 67 -36.11 8.95 -17.11
CA THR A 67 -36.85 8.56 -18.31
C THR A 67 -37.88 9.66 -18.59
N PRO A 68 -37.91 10.28 -19.77
CA PRO A 68 -38.95 11.27 -20.08
C PRO A 68 -40.29 10.53 -20.06
N THR A 69 -41.17 10.92 -19.15
CA THR A 69 -42.56 10.46 -19.13
C THR A 69 -43.25 10.89 -20.44
N PRO A 70 -44.11 10.02 -21.02
CA PRO A 70 -44.66 10.17 -22.37
C PRO A 70 -45.59 11.38 -22.53
#